data_AF-A0A8S8Z1A4-F1
#
_entry.id   AF-A0A8S8Z1A4-F1
#
_cell.length_a   1.000
_cell.length_b   1.000
_cell.length_c   1.000
_cell.angle_alpha   90.00
_cell.angle_beta   90.00
_cell.angle_gamma   90.00
#
_symmetry.space_group_name_H-M   'P 1'
#
loop_
_entity.id
_entity.type
_entity.pdbx_description
1 polymer ?
#
loop_
_entity_poly.entity_id
_entity_poly.type
_entity_poly.pdbx_seq_one_letter_code
_entity_poly.pdbx_strand_id
1 'polypeptide(L)'
;MRPDGVKIRLDFVEDRSIIADSLEVGYLVERHLSDGDIVLFNRQPSLHQMSIMAHHFPCATWKNFPITPSVCPHTMQILMVMK
;
A
#
# COMPACT_ATOMS: atom_id res chain seq x y z
N MET A 1 -2.92 -3.06 -15.65
CA MET A 1 -2.95 -2.09 -16.76
C MET A 1 -2.29 -2.76 -17.94
N ARG A 2 -3.00 -2.88 -19.07
CA ARG A 2 -2.42 -3.34 -20.33
C ARG A 2 -1.41 -2.30 -20.83
N PRO A 3 -0.43 -2.69 -21.66
CA PRO A 3 0.47 -1.74 -22.31
C PRO A 3 -0.29 -0.67 -23.14
N ASP A 4 -1.50 -0.98 -23.59
CA ASP A 4 -2.40 -0.04 -24.28
C ASP A 4 -3.03 1.04 -23.36
N GLY A 5 -2.70 1.03 -22.07
CA GLY A 5 -3.25 1.95 -21.07
C GLY A 5 -4.62 1.57 -20.52
N VAL A 6 -5.24 0.50 -21.04
CA VAL A 6 -6.54 0.00 -20.54
C VAL A 6 -6.39 -0.61 -19.15
N LYS A 7 -7.15 -0.10 -18.18
CA LYS A 7 -7.21 -0.65 -16.82
C LYS A 7 -8.30 -1.71 -16.73
N ILE A 8 -7.89 -2.96 -16.52
CA ILE A 8 -8.80 -4.07 -16.24
C ILE A 8 -9.11 -4.07 -14.75
N ARG A 9 -10.40 -4.02 -14.39
CA ARG A 9 -10.85 -4.14 -12.99
C ARG A 9 -11.13 -5.61 -12.69
N LEU A 10 -10.38 -6.19 -11.76
CA LEU A 10 -10.51 -7.60 -11.36
C LEU A 10 -11.80 -7.90 -10.58
N ASP A 11 -12.57 -6.86 -10.20
CA ASP A 11 -13.82 -6.97 -9.45
C ASP A 11 -14.94 -7.69 -10.24
N PHE A 12 -14.95 -7.54 -11.57
CA PHE A 12 -16.06 -7.97 -12.45
C PHE A 12 -15.70 -9.12 -13.39
N VAL A 13 -14.54 -9.74 -13.19
CA VAL A 13 -14.05 -10.83 -14.03
C VAL A 13 -14.49 -12.15 -13.40
N GLU A 14 -15.19 -12.98 -14.17
CA GLU A 14 -15.61 -14.32 -13.75
C GLU A 14 -14.40 -15.23 -13.48
N ASP A 15 -13.52 -15.36 -14.48
CA ASP A 15 -12.33 -16.20 -14.39
C ASP A 15 -11.03 -15.38 -14.38
N ARG A 16 -10.42 -15.28 -13.18
CA ARG A 16 -9.15 -14.57 -12.98
C ARG A 16 -7.94 -15.33 -13.55
N SER A 17 -8.04 -16.64 -13.73
CA SER A 17 -6.99 -17.50 -14.31
C SER A 17 -6.66 -17.11 -15.75
N ILE A 18 -7.69 -16.85 -16.57
CA ILE A 18 -7.51 -16.46 -17.98
C ILE A 18 -6.70 -15.14 -18.08
N ILE A 19 -6.94 -14.22 -17.15
CA ILE A 19 -6.19 -12.97 -17.07
C ILE A 19 -4.76 -13.21 -16.60
N ALA A 20 -4.57 -14.12 -15.63
CA ALA A 20 -3.24 -14.47 -15.16
C ALA A 20 -2.38 -15.12 -16.27
N ASP A 21 -2.97 -16.02 -17.05
CA ASP A 21 -2.29 -16.71 -18.15
C ASP A 21 -1.98 -15.79 -19.35
N SER A 22 -2.72 -14.69 -19.50
CA SER A 22 -2.49 -13.67 -20.54
C SER A 22 -1.59 -12.51 -20.08
N LEU A 23 -0.99 -12.60 -18.89
CA LEU A 23 0.00 -11.62 -18.45
C LEU A 23 1.28 -11.75 -19.27
N GLU A 24 1.65 -10.65 -19.92
CA GLU A 24 2.88 -10.54 -20.70
C GLU A 24 3.77 -9.41 -20.17
N VAL A 25 5.02 -9.37 -20.63
CA VAL A 25 5.97 -8.30 -20.30
C VAL A 25 5.40 -6.96 -20.78
N GLY A 26 5.36 -5.97 -19.88
CA GLY A 26 4.75 -4.65 -20.15
C GLY A 26 3.40 -4.43 -19.47
N TYR A 27 2.84 -5.47 -18.83
CA TYR A 27 1.67 -5.31 -17.97
C TYR A 27 2.08 -4.75 -16.61
N LEU A 28 1.31 -3.78 -16.10
CA LEU A 28 1.44 -3.26 -14.74
C LEU A 28 0.35 -3.84 -13.85
N VAL A 29 0.73 -4.49 -12.74
CA VAL A 29 -0.22 -5.09 -11.80
C VAL A 29 -0.25 -4.28 -10.50
N GLU A 30 -1.43 -3.75 -10.17
CA GLU A 30 -1.69 -3.15 -8.87
C GLU A 30 -2.01 -4.27 -7.87
N ARG A 31 -1.11 -4.53 -6.93
CA ARG A 31 -1.28 -5.55 -5.89
C ARG A 31 -1.76 -4.97 -4.57
N HIS A 32 -2.17 -5.86 -3.67
CA HIS A 32 -2.40 -5.51 -2.26
C HIS A 32 -1.07 -5.35 -1.53
N LEU A 33 -1.08 -4.57 -0.44
CA LEU A 33 0.07 -4.46 0.45
C LEU A 33 0.40 -5.83 1.05
N SER A 34 1.67 -6.12 1.12
CA SER A 34 2.25 -7.36 1.65
C SER A 34 3.30 -7.05 2.70
N ASP A 35 3.65 -8.06 3.49
CA ASP A 35 4.63 -7.90 4.56
C ASP A 35 5.97 -7.39 4.01
N GLY A 36 6.53 -6.38 4.68
CA GLY A 36 7.81 -5.76 4.29
C GLY A 36 7.69 -4.59 3.30
N ASP A 37 6.50 -4.33 2.73
CA ASP A 37 6.28 -3.16 1.88
C ASP A 37 6.55 -1.86 2.66
N ILE A 38 7.18 -0.89 2.00
CA ILE A 38 7.47 0.40 2.62
C ILE A 38 6.22 1.27 2.52
N VAL A 39 5.74 1.74 3.67
CA VAL A 39 4.59 2.63 3.80
C VAL A 39 5.00 3.91 4.48
N LEU A 40 4.39 5.01 4.05
CA LEU A 40 4.63 6.32 4.63
C LEU A 40 3.53 6.61 5.66
N PHE A 41 3.92 6.87 6.90
CA PHE A 41 3.00 7.34 7.93
C PHE A 41 3.16 8.84 8.09
N ASN A 42 2.04 9.57 8.07
CA ASN A 42 2.02 11.01 8.22
C ASN A 42 0.91 11.43 9.20
N ARG A 43 1.32 12.11 10.27
CA ARG A 43 0.39 12.76 11.19
C ARG A 43 0.15 14.21 10.82
N GLN A 44 -1.09 14.55 10.48
CA GLN A 44 -1.51 15.95 10.50
C GLN A 44 -1.80 16.45 11.95
N PRO A 45 -1.42 17.68 12.30
CA PRO A 45 -0.69 18.66 11.46
C PRO A 45 0.82 18.38 11.39
N SER A 46 1.37 18.37 10.17
CA SER A 46 2.78 18.06 9.91
C SER A 46 3.65 19.32 10.00
N LEU A 47 4.15 19.63 11.19
CA LEU A 47 5.00 20.82 11.41
C LEU A 47 6.46 20.62 10.96
N HIS A 48 6.96 19.38 10.98
CA HIS A 48 8.36 19.04 10.68
C HIS A 48 8.47 17.81 9.79
N GLN A 49 9.55 17.69 9.02
CA GLN A 49 9.78 16.54 8.12
C GLN A 49 9.75 15.19 8.87
N MET A 50 10.21 15.17 10.13
CA MET A 50 10.16 13.97 11.00
C MET A 50 8.73 13.50 11.35
N SER A 51 7.69 14.28 11.04
CA SER A 51 6.29 13.84 11.18
C SER A 51 5.83 12.90 10.06
N ILE A 52 6.67 12.75 9.02
CA ILE A 52 6.49 11.84 7.90
C ILE A 52 7.62 10.81 7.95
N MET A 53 7.30 9.56 8.30
CA MET A 53 8.30 8.50 8.43
C MET A 53 7.91 7.27 7.61
N ALA A 54 8.91 6.65 7.00
CA ALA A 54 8.75 5.37 6.31
C ALA A 54 8.82 4.23 7.34
N HIS A 55 7.88 3.30 7.24
CA HIS A 55 7.82 2.10 8.05
C HIS A 55 7.61 0.88 7.16
N HIS A 56 8.05 -0.28 7.61
CA HIS A 56 7.68 -1.53 6.96
C HIS A 56 6.27 -1.93 7.39
N PHE A 57 5.42 -2.28 6.43
CA PHE A 57 4.07 -2.76 6.65
C PHE A 57 4.14 -4.16 7.27
N PRO A 58 3.63 -4.35 8.50
CA PRO A 58 3.40 -5.68 9.01
C PRO A 58 2.08 -6.21 8.43
N CYS A 59 2.06 -7.43 7.92
CA CYS A 59 0.83 -8.13 7.60
C CYS A 59 0.11 -8.53 8.91
N ALA A 60 -0.56 -7.57 9.53
CA ALA A 60 -1.25 -7.75 10.80
C ALA A 60 -2.72 -8.16 10.58
N THR A 61 -3.21 -9.10 11.39
CA THR A 61 -4.62 -9.53 11.42
C THR A 61 -5.54 -8.50 12.09
N TRP A 62 -4.96 -7.49 12.74
CA TRP A 62 -5.67 -6.46 13.51
C TRP A 62 -6.06 -5.28 12.62
N LYS A 63 -7.14 -4.57 13.00
CA LYS A 63 -7.61 -3.37 12.27
C LYS A 63 -6.70 -2.14 12.45
N ASN A 64 -5.76 -2.17 13.39
CA ASN A 64 -4.88 -1.06 13.74
C ASN A 64 -3.44 -1.35 13.33
N PHE A 65 -2.69 -0.29 13.03
CA PHE A 65 -1.26 -0.37 12.75
C PHE A 65 -0.46 -0.35 14.05
N PRO A 66 0.27 -1.42 14.40
CA PRO A 66 1.16 -1.40 15.56
C PRO A 66 2.35 -0.47 15.24
N ILE A 67 2.57 0.50 16.11
CA ILE A 67 3.70 1.42 16.01
C ILE A 67 4.59 1.29 17.24
N THR A 68 5.90 1.44 17.08
CA THR A 68 6.82 1.38 18.22
C THR A 68 6.63 2.60 19.12
N PRO A 69 6.59 2.44 20.46
CA PRO A 69 6.37 3.57 21.37
C PRO A 69 7.41 4.71 21.26
N SER A 70 8.63 4.38 20.82
CA SER A 70 9.71 5.34 20.64
C SER A 70 9.47 6.34 19.50
N VAL A 71 8.66 5.99 18.50
CA VAL A 71 8.33 6.90 17.39
C VAL A 71 7.08 7.74 17.68
N CYS A 72 6.27 7.35 18.67
CA CYS A 72 5.06 8.08 19.08
C CYS A 72 5.25 9.58 19.35
N PRO A 73 6.35 10.07 19.96
CA PRO A 73 6.54 11.52 20.16
C PRO A 73 6.57 12.30 18.83
N HIS A 74 6.93 11.64 17.73
CA HIS A 74 7.16 12.26 16.42
C HIS A 74 6.01 12.01 15.43
N THR A 75 5.30 10.88 15.50
CA THR A 75 4.32 10.44 14.46
C THR A 75 2.89 10.14 14.93
N MET A 76 2.44 10.69 16.07
CA MET A 76 1.19 10.26 16.73
C MET A 76 -0.19 10.51 16.05
N GLN A 77 -0.46 10.27 14.74
CA GLN A 77 -1.82 10.08 14.17
C GLN A 77 -1.87 9.81 12.63
N ILE A 78 -2.98 9.16 12.21
CA ILE A 78 -3.53 8.91 10.86
C ILE A 78 -2.62 8.23 9.81
N LEU A 79 -3.08 7.06 9.36
CA LEU A 79 -2.51 6.29 8.27
C LEU A 79 -2.87 6.93 6.92
N MET A 80 -1.87 7.42 6.19
CA MET A 80 -2.00 7.74 4.77
C MET A 80 -1.24 6.69 3.97
N VAL A 81 -1.90 5.58 3.64
CA VAL A 81 -1.35 4.63 2.66
C VAL A 81 -1.32 5.36 1.31
N MET A 82 -0.14 5.83 0.90
CA MET A 82 0.05 6.22 -0.49
C MET A 82 -0.09 4.94 -1.33
N LYS A 83 -1.19 4.85 -2.06
CA LYS A 83 -1.44 3.85 -3.08
C LYS A 83 -1.38 4.51 -4.44
#